data_AF-A0A7L2QPS8-F1
#
_entry.id   AF-A0A7L2QPS8-F1
#
_cell.length_a   1.000
_cell.length_b   1.000
_cell.length_c   1.000
_cell.angle_alpha   90.00
_cell.angle_beta   90.00
_cell.angle_gamma   90.00
#
_symmetry.space_group_name_H-M   'P 1'
#
loop_
_entity.id
_entity.type
_entity.pdbx_description
1 polymer ?
#
loop_
_entity_poly.entity_id
_entity_poly.type
_entity_poly.pdbx_seq_one_letter_code
_entity_poly.pdbx_strand_id
1 'polypeptide(L)'
;GCKWSESGTGPAFEAAQVSRLVTWQDGRCSPTFLASLPLPQSHVSLATGFGCATVYWYLKNSPDFLKAYDAAGTIQDYVVAMLCDLQKPLMSVQNAASWGYFNCRNKSWNTDIDLSVIPSCSLPSCGGVGWTSAATVIFSSRYERVTEICILLTELLLIKTLIIFFFPFFWCVLVLNISTSAQLTISMPLGFQPPEAPDPSSAVTYFPYFNGDYLAVAASLNGGNVLATFVGMVAQWAQELG
;
A
#
# COMPACT_ATOMS: atom_id res chain seq x y z
N GLY A 1 -2.44 -19.51 -12.18
CA GLY A 1 -3.41 -18.79 -11.34
C GLY A 1 -3.62 -19.51 -10.04
N CYS A 2 -3.83 -18.75 -8.96
CA CYS A 2 -4.17 -19.29 -7.65
C CYS A 2 -5.50 -20.06 -7.69
N LYS A 3 -5.68 -21.04 -6.81
CA LYS A 3 -6.86 -21.91 -6.82
C LYS A 3 -7.47 -22.04 -5.45
N TRP A 4 -8.79 -21.96 -5.42
CA TRP A 4 -9.59 -22.41 -4.29
C TRP A 4 -9.83 -23.92 -4.42
N SER A 5 -9.56 -24.66 -3.34
CA SER A 5 -9.83 -26.09 -3.24
C SER A 5 -10.69 -26.38 -2.01
N GLU A 6 -11.54 -27.40 -2.10
CA GLU A 6 -12.24 -27.92 -0.93
C GLU A 6 -11.36 -28.96 -0.23
N SER A 7 -10.98 -28.68 1.02
CA SER A 7 -10.28 -29.63 1.88
C SER A 7 -11.20 -30.08 3.02
N GLY A 8 -10.91 -31.22 3.65
CA GLY A 8 -11.68 -31.73 4.79
C GLY A 8 -11.77 -30.78 6.00
N THR A 9 -10.92 -29.75 6.05
CA THR A 9 -10.90 -28.69 7.06
C THR A 9 -11.58 -27.38 6.62
N GLY A 10 -12.09 -27.31 5.39
CA GLY A 10 -12.71 -26.12 4.80
C GLY A 10 -12.07 -25.67 3.48
N PRO A 11 -12.52 -24.54 2.90
CA PRO A 11 -11.92 -23.99 1.69
C PRO A 11 -10.46 -23.58 1.96
N ALA A 12 -9.55 -24.07 1.13
CA ALA A 12 -8.13 -23.76 1.17
C ALA A 12 -7.74 -23.01 -0.10
N PHE A 13 -7.02 -21.90 0.06
CA PHE A 13 -6.48 -21.13 -1.05
C PHE A 13 -5.02 -21.48 -1.28
N GLU A 14 -4.71 -21.98 -2.46
CA GLU A 14 -3.36 -22.26 -2.90
C GLU A 14 -2.88 -21.13 -3.81
N ALA A 15 -1.97 -20.32 -3.26
CA ALA A 15 -1.27 -19.31 -4.04
C ALA A 15 -0.34 -20.00 -5.06
N ALA A 16 -0.53 -19.71 -6.34
CA ALA A 16 0.29 -20.28 -7.41
C ALA A 16 0.74 -19.18 -8.37
N GLN A 17 2.00 -19.24 -8.80
CA GLN A 17 2.61 -18.29 -9.74
C GLN A 17 2.65 -16.84 -9.23
N VAL A 18 2.76 -16.66 -7.90
CA VAL A 18 3.03 -15.36 -7.28
C VAL A 18 4.51 -15.26 -6.88
N SER A 19 5.07 -14.05 -6.92
CA SER A 19 6.41 -13.83 -6.38
C SER A 19 6.41 -13.89 -4.86
N ARG A 20 7.61 -13.94 -4.26
CA ARG A 20 7.76 -13.55 -2.85
C ARG A 20 7.34 -12.10 -2.69
N LEU A 21 6.69 -11.77 -1.58
CA LEU A 21 6.28 -10.40 -1.27
C LEU A 21 7.54 -9.54 -1.08
N VAL A 22 7.65 -8.48 -1.89
CA VAL A 22 8.61 -7.40 -1.65
C VAL A 22 7.93 -6.42 -0.70
N THR A 23 8.51 -6.24 0.49
CA THR A 23 7.89 -5.43 1.54
C THR A 23 8.30 -3.96 1.39
N TRP A 24 7.57 -3.08 2.06
CA TRP A 24 7.88 -1.65 2.15
C TRP A 24 9.26 -1.36 2.80
N GLN A 25 9.84 -2.34 3.51
CA GLN A 25 11.17 -2.26 4.13
C GLN A 25 12.29 -2.64 3.16
N ASP A 26 11.97 -3.08 1.94
CA ASP A 26 12.96 -3.50 0.97
C ASP A 26 13.87 -2.34 0.54
N GLY A 27 15.18 -2.51 0.78
CA GLY A 27 16.22 -1.51 0.55
C GLY A 27 16.99 -1.69 -0.75
N ARG A 28 16.52 -2.48 -1.73
CA ARG A 28 17.28 -2.78 -2.95
C ARG A 28 17.57 -1.55 -3.81
N CYS A 29 16.70 -0.55 -3.76
CA CYS A 29 16.83 0.67 -4.55
C CYS A 29 17.68 1.68 -3.79
N SER A 30 18.96 1.79 -4.14
CA SER A 30 19.85 2.80 -3.56
C SER A 30 19.36 4.23 -3.88
N PRO A 31 19.73 5.25 -3.08
CA PRO A 31 19.43 6.64 -3.40
C PRO A 31 19.92 7.06 -4.79
N THR A 32 21.11 6.57 -5.20
CA THR A 32 21.66 6.80 -6.54
C THR A 32 20.83 6.16 -7.64
N PHE A 33 20.27 4.97 -7.38
CA PHE A 33 19.36 4.31 -8.31
C PHE A 33 18.05 5.09 -8.43
N LEU A 34 17.43 5.47 -7.31
CA LEU A 34 16.19 6.26 -7.30
C LEU A 34 16.36 7.60 -8.04
N ALA A 35 17.47 8.30 -7.82
CA ALA A 35 17.79 9.55 -8.52
C ALA A 35 18.06 9.37 -10.02
N SER A 36 18.35 8.14 -10.48
CA SER A 36 18.54 7.84 -11.90
C SER A 36 17.24 7.53 -12.64
N LEU A 37 16.13 7.34 -11.91
CA LEU A 37 14.83 7.05 -12.51
C LEU A 37 14.16 8.33 -13.05
N PRO A 38 13.23 8.22 -14.03
CA PRO A 38 12.48 9.37 -14.51
C PRO A 38 11.75 10.08 -13.37
N LEU A 39 11.71 11.41 -13.41
CA LEU A 39 11.00 12.19 -12.38
C LEU A 39 9.49 11.94 -12.48
N PRO A 40 8.84 11.40 -11.43
CA PRO A 40 7.40 11.19 -11.44
C PRO A 40 6.65 12.53 -11.41
N GLN A 41 5.53 12.61 -12.12
CA GLN A 41 4.56 13.70 -11.93
C GLN A 41 3.67 13.33 -10.74
N SER A 42 4.23 13.43 -9.54
CA SER A 42 3.56 13.13 -8.28
C SER A 42 4.09 14.02 -7.18
N HIS A 43 3.23 14.37 -6.22
CA HIS A 43 3.63 15.10 -5.03
C HIS A 43 4.31 14.21 -3.98
N VAL A 44 4.28 12.88 -4.17
CA VAL A 44 4.91 11.90 -3.28
C VAL A 44 6.31 11.59 -3.79
N SER A 45 7.31 11.81 -2.94
CA SER A 45 8.70 11.43 -3.23
C SER A 45 8.85 9.92 -3.42
N LEU A 46 9.54 9.52 -4.49
CA LEU A 46 9.80 8.11 -4.77
C LEU A 46 10.71 7.50 -3.68
N ALA A 47 10.33 6.34 -3.15
CA ALA A 47 11.09 5.63 -2.12
C ALA A 47 11.43 4.19 -2.54
N THR A 48 12.43 3.59 -1.90
CA THR A 48 12.89 2.21 -2.22
C THR A 48 11.80 1.15 -2.05
N GLY A 49 10.94 1.31 -1.04
CA GLY A 49 9.83 0.39 -0.78
C GLY A 49 8.64 0.53 -1.73
N PHE A 50 8.70 1.44 -2.71
CA PHE A 50 7.63 1.63 -3.68
C PHE A 50 7.73 0.58 -4.79
N GLY A 51 6.58 0.12 -5.28
CA GLY A 51 6.55 -0.97 -6.25
C GLY A 51 7.06 -0.58 -7.62
N CYS A 52 6.77 0.63 -8.12
CA CYS A 52 7.38 1.07 -9.38
C CYS A 52 8.90 1.12 -9.27
N ALA A 53 9.46 1.58 -8.14
CA ALA A 53 10.91 1.54 -7.91
C ALA A 53 11.45 0.10 -7.95
N THR A 54 10.74 -0.84 -7.30
CA THR A 54 11.07 -2.27 -7.33
C THR A 54 11.00 -2.86 -8.75
N VAL A 55 9.99 -2.50 -9.54
CA VAL A 55 9.84 -2.96 -10.93
C VAL A 55 10.98 -2.43 -11.78
N TYR A 56 11.30 -1.13 -11.71
CA TYR A 56 12.47 -0.56 -12.37
C TYR A 56 13.76 -1.27 -11.98
N TRP A 57 13.90 -1.62 -10.70
CA TRP A 57 15.08 -2.34 -10.24
C TRP A 57 15.18 -3.72 -10.89
N TYR A 58 14.08 -4.47 -10.99
CA TYR A 58 14.08 -5.76 -11.67
C TYR A 58 14.32 -5.63 -13.17
N LEU A 59 13.73 -4.65 -13.84
CA LEU A 59 13.96 -4.41 -15.27
C LEU A 59 15.44 -4.18 -15.58
N LYS A 60 16.16 -3.50 -14.68
CA LYS A 60 17.59 -3.24 -14.83
C LYS A 60 18.47 -4.43 -14.44
N ASN A 61 18.17 -5.12 -13.34
CA ASN A 61 19.08 -6.08 -12.72
C ASN A 61 18.72 -7.55 -12.97
N SER A 62 17.44 -7.85 -13.24
CA SER A 62 16.94 -9.21 -13.47
C SER A 62 15.62 -9.18 -14.27
N PRO A 63 15.64 -8.80 -15.56
CA PRO A 63 14.44 -8.62 -16.36
C PRO A 63 13.67 -9.94 -16.59
N ASP A 64 14.36 -11.08 -16.61
CA ASP A 64 13.74 -12.39 -16.77
C ASP A 64 12.80 -12.75 -15.61
N PHE A 65 13.04 -12.20 -14.41
CA PHE A 65 12.15 -12.38 -13.27
C PHE A 65 10.73 -11.89 -13.57
N LEU A 66 10.59 -10.74 -14.22
CA LEU A 66 9.28 -10.14 -14.50
C LEU A 66 8.51 -10.88 -15.59
N LYS A 67 9.19 -11.63 -16.47
CA LYS A 67 8.53 -12.38 -17.56
C LYS A 67 7.58 -13.47 -17.07
N ALA A 68 7.76 -13.93 -15.83
CA ALA A 68 6.91 -14.95 -15.21
C ALA A 68 5.57 -14.40 -14.72
N TYR A 69 5.38 -13.08 -14.72
CA TYR A 69 4.23 -12.42 -14.08
C TYR A 69 3.51 -11.49 -15.07
N ASP A 70 2.20 -11.50 -15.00
CA ASP A 70 1.30 -10.71 -15.86
C ASP A 70 0.50 -9.65 -15.07
N ALA A 71 0.76 -9.53 -13.77
CA ALA A 71 0.14 -8.55 -12.90
C ALA A 71 1.06 -8.19 -11.72
N ALA A 72 0.88 -7.00 -11.18
CA ALA A 72 1.45 -6.61 -9.90
C ALA A 72 0.38 -5.90 -9.06
N GLY A 73 0.57 -5.88 -7.76
CA GLY A 73 -0.32 -5.23 -6.81
C GLY A 73 0.32 -5.18 -5.43
N THR A 74 -0.31 -4.46 -4.52
CA THR A 74 -0.02 -4.59 -3.09
C THR A 74 -0.59 -5.89 -2.54
N ILE A 75 -0.21 -6.23 -1.30
CA ILE A 75 -0.83 -7.35 -0.59
C ILE A 75 -2.34 -7.14 -0.40
N GLN A 76 -2.79 -5.89 -0.25
CA GLN A 76 -4.22 -5.58 -0.16
C GLN A 76 -4.94 -5.94 -1.46
N ASP A 77 -4.40 -5.52 -2.60
CA ASP A 77 -5.03 -5.78 -3.90
C ASP A 77 -5.00 -7.28 -4.24
N TYR A 78 -3.95 -8.00 -3.82
CA TYR A 78 -3.88 -9.45 -3.93
C TYR A 78 -4.96 -10.15 -3.11
N VAL A 79 -5.17 -9.73 -1.86
CA VAL A 79 -6.24 -10.28 -1.00
C VAL A 79 -7.62 -10.01 -1.59
N VAL A 80 -7.86 -8.79 -2.11
CA VAL A 80 -9.13 -8.48 -2.81
C VAL A 80 -9.29 -9.37 -4.04
N ALA A 81 -8.27 -9.49 -4.88
CA ALA A 81 -8.33 -10.35 -6.07
C ALA A 81 -8.60 -11.81 -5.72
N MET A 82 -7.95 -12.32 -4.67
CA MET A 82 -8.16 -13.67 -4.14
C MET A 82 -9.60 -13.87 -3.65
N LEU A 83 -10.09 -12.96 -2.81
CA LEU A 83 -11.42 -13.09 -2.21
C LEU A 83 -12.52 -12.93 -3.27
N CYS A 84 -12.28 -12.09 -4.27
CA CYS A 84 -13.23 -11.78 -5.33
C CYS A 84 -13.08 -12.57 -6.62
N ASP A 85 -12.17 -13.55 -6.65
CA ASP A 85 -11.83 -14.34 -7.84
C ASP A 85 -11.53 -13.45 -9.07
N LEU A 86 -10.87 -12.31 -8.85
CA LEU A 86 -10.52 -11.38 -9.93
C LEU A 86 -9.33 -11.93 -10.71
N GLN A 87 -9.42 -11.83 -12.04
CA GLN A 87 -8.33 -12.20 -12.93
C GLN A 87 -7.12 -11.26 -12.82
N LYS A 88 -7.33 -10.01 -12.39
CA LYS A 88 -6.28 -9.02 -12.16
C LYS A 88 -6.57 -8.21 -10.90
N PRO A 89 -5.53 -7.79 -10.16
CA PRO A 89 -5.71 -6.94 -8.99
C PRO A 89 -6.32 -5.59 -9.37
N LEU A 90 -7.22 -5.10 -8.52
CA LEU A 90 -7.79 -3.76 -8.58
C LEU A 90 -7.19 -2.93 -7.46
N MET A 91 -6.55 -1.81 -7.81
CA MET A 91 -5.81 -1.00 -6.85
C MET A 91 -6.59 0.26 -6.45
N SER A 92 -6.54 0.60 -5.16
CA SER A 92 -7.05 1.88 -4.66
C SER A 92 -6.11 3.03 -5.01
N VAL A 93 -6.63 4.26 -5.14
CA VAL A 93 -5.77 5.44 -5.36
C VAL A 93 -4.77 5.65 -4.21
N GLN A 94 -5.11 5.17 -3.02
CA GLN A 94 -4.29 5.28 -1.82
C GLN A 94 -3.09 4.34 -1.86
N ASN A 95 -3.31 3.10 -2.32
CA ASN A 95 -2.23 2.16 -2.59
C ASN A 95 -1.39 2.65 -3.78
N ALA A 96 -2.03 3.18 -4.82
CA ALA A 96 -1.34 3.71 -6.00
C ALA A 96 -0.41 4.89 -5.65
N ALA A 97 -0.84 5.80 -4.78
CA ALA A 97 -0.01 6.88 -4.24
C ALA A 97 1.27 6.36 -3.57
N SER A 98 1.19 5.19 -2.92
CA SER A 98 2.29 4.52 -2.20
C SER A 98 3.15 3.64 -3.11
N TRP A 99 2.91 3.65 -4.43
CA TRP A 99 3.61 2.81 -5.40
C TRP A 99 4.57 3.58 -6.31
N GLY A 100 4.49 4.91 -6.29
CA GLY A 100 5.28 5.82 -7.13
C GLY A 100 4.69 5.97 -8.52
N TYR A 101 4.93 7.11 -9.18
CA TYR A 101 4.43 7.41 -10.54
C TYR A 101 2.90 7.49 -10.67
N PHE A 102 2.18 7.70 -9.57
CA PHE A 102 0.74 7.98 -9.57
C PHE A 102 0.49 9.45 -9.21
N ASN A 103 -0.28 10.14 -10.05
CA ASN A 103 -0.71 11.50 -9.79
C ASN A 103 -2.04 11.47 -9.03
N CYS A 104 -1.99 11.83 -7.75
CA CYS A 104 -3.17 11.77 -6.88
C CYS A 104 -4.23 12.82 -7.22
N ARG A 105 -3.83 13.92 -7.90
CA ARG A 105 -4.71 15.04 -8.23
C ARG A 105 -5.65 14.69 -9.36
N ASN A 106 -5.12 14.15 -10.46
CA ASN A 106 -5.90 13.69 -11.61
C ASN A 106 -6.30 12.20 -11.51
N LYS A 107 -5.81 11.48 -10.49
CA LYS A 107 -6.08 10.07 -10.20
C LYS A 107 -5.65 9.13 -11.34
N SER A 108 -4.50 9.41 -11.94
CA SER A 108 -3.96 8.60 -13.04
C SER A 108 -2.48 8.24 -12.84
N TRP A 109 -2.08 7.13 -13.44
CA TRP A 109 -0.67 6.80 -13.65
C TRP A 109 0.00 7.85 -14.54
N ASN A 110 1.31 8.08 -14.36
CA ASN A 110 2.09 8.97 -15.20
C ASN A 110 2.40 8.31 -16.57
N THR A 111 1.46 8.38 -17.50
CA THR A 111 1.55 7.73 -18.83
C THR A 111 2.57 8.36 -19.77
N ASP A 112 2.95 9.61 -19.53
CA ASP A 112 3.88 10.38 -20.39
C ASP A 112 5.35 10.04 -20.12
N ILE A 113 5.62 9.46 -18.95
CA ILE A 113 6.89 8.81 -18.66
C ILE A 113 6.80 7.46 -19.32
N ASP A 114 7.86 7.02 -20.01
CA ASP A 114 7.88 5.74 -20.70
C ASP A 114 7.80 4.56 -19.70
N LEU A 115 6.60 4.35 -19.16
CA LEU A 115 6.21 3.23 -18.35
C LEU A 115 6.01 1.99 -19.23
N SER A 116 6.28 2.04 -20.55
CA SER A 116 6.21 0.85 -21.41
C SER A 116 7.19 -0.25 -20.99
N VAL A 117 8.21 0.12 -20.20
CA VAL A 117 9.14 -0.82 -19.56
C VAL A 117 8.48 -1.55 -18.38
N ILE A 118 7.52 -0.92 -17.69
CA ILE A 118 6.63 -1.58 -16.74
C ILE A 118 5.57 -2.28 -17.58
N PRO A 119 5.52 -3.62 -17.64
CA PRO A 119 4.56 -4.30 -18.50
C PRO A 119 3.16 -3.70 -18.26
N SER A 120 2.43 -3.36 -19.32
CA SER A 120 1.14 -2.66 -19.21
C SER A 120 0.11 -3.46 -18.40
N CYS A 121 0.38 -4.76 -18.22
CA CYS A 121 -0.35 -5.70 -17.40
C CYS A 121 0.01 -5.60 -15.89
N SER A 122 1.12 -4.98 -15.53
CA SER A 122 1.64 -4.79 -14.16
C SER A 122 1.13 -3.54 -13.45
N LEU A 123 0.58 -2.55 -14.16
CA LEU A 123 -0.10 -1.43 -13.53
C LEU A 123 -1.60 -1.79 -13.35
N PRO A 124 -2.05 -2.16 -12.15
CA PRO A 124 -3.45 -2.44 -11.87
C PRO A 124 -4.29 -1.22 -12.19
N SER A 125 -5.44 -1.52 -12.76
CA SER A 125 -6.50 -0.55 -12.95
C SER A 125 -6.82 0.10 -11.60
N CYS A 126 -6.81 1.44 -11.56
CA CYS A 126 -7.20 2.17 -10.37
C CYS A 126 -8.72 2.32 -10.32
N GLY A 127 -9.34 1.90 -9.21
CA GLY A 127 -10.74 2.20 -8.92
C GLY A 127 -10.92 3.66 -8.47
N GLY A 128 -12.07 4.25 -8.78
CA GLY A 128 -12.40 5.62 -8.33
C GLY A 128 -12.48 5.74 -6.80
N VAL A 129 -12.16 6.92 -6.27
CA VAL A 129 -12.22 7.24 -4.83
C VAL A 129 -13.68 7.24 -4.36
N GLY A 130 -13.99 6.32 -3.46
CA GLY A 130 -15.33 6.12 -2.90
C GLY A 130 -15.47 4.66 -2.48
N TRP A 131 -16.62 4.29 -1.93
CA TRP A 131 -17.04 2.90 -1.77
C TRP A 131 -17.27 2.29 -3.16
N THR A 132 -16.22 2.16 -3.96
CA THR A 132 -16.27 1.39 -5.20
C THR A 132 -16.16 -0.07 -4.79
N SER A 133 -17.32 -0.72 -4.66
CA SER A 133 -17.46 -2.17 -4.48
C SER A 133 -16.65 -2.84 -5.60
N ALA A 134 -15.49 -3.42 -5.27
CA ALA A 134 -14.58 -3.98 -6.26
C ALA A 134 -15.19 -5.19 -6.95
N ALA A 135 -15.94 -5.96 -6.17
CA ALA A 135 -16.84 -6.99 -6.63
C ALA A 135 -17.70 -7.47 -5.45
N THR A 136 -18.90 -7.90 -5.77
CA THR A 136 -19.74 -8.69 -4.87
C THR A 136 -19.31 -10.15 -4.98
N VAL A 137 -18.86 -10.74 -3.88
CA VAL A 137 -18.47 -12.16 -3.86
C VAL A 137 -19.59 -12.97 -3.25
N ILE A 138 -20.04 -13.97 -3.98
CA ILE A 138 -20.87 -15.05 -3.44
C ILE A 138 -19.91 -16.11 -2.91
N PHE A 139 -19.68 -16.13 -1.59
CA PHE A 139 -18.98 -17.23 -0.93
C PHE A 139 -19.94 -18.41 -0.75
N SER A 140 -20.24 -19.15 -1.83
CA SER A 140 -21.08 -20.36 -1.74
C SER A 140 -20.26 -21.55 -1.24
N SER A 141 -19.90 -21.56 0.04
CA SER A 141 -19.69 -22.84 0.72
C SER A 141 -20.01 -22.81 2.23
N ARG A 142 -20.12 -21.65 2.88
CA ARG A 142 -20.61 -21.58 4.27
C ARG A 142 -21.43 -20.35 4.70
N TYR A 143 -21.49 -19.28 3.89
CA TYR A 143 -22.27 -18.11 4.25
C TYR A 143 -23.31 -17.84 3.17
N GLU A 144 -24.60 -18.04 3.48
CA GLU A 144 -25.74 -17.67 2.63
C GLU A 144 -25.87 -16.14 2.40
N ARG A 145 -24.82 -15.36 2.71
CA ARG A 145 -24.81 -13.91 2.62
C ARG A 145 -23.82 -13.43 1.59
N VAL A 146 -24.38 -12.88 0.53
CA VAL A 146 -23.72 -11.95 -0.38
C VAL A 146 -23.11 -10.83 0.47
N THR A 147 -21.79 -10.73 0.53
CA THR A 147 -21.09 -9.66 1.25
C THR A 147 -20.31 -8.86 0.22
N GLU A 148 -20.57 -7.56 0.16
CA GLU A 148 -19.77 -6.65 -0.66
C GLU A 148 -18.37 -6.50 -0.07
N ILE A 149 -17.35 -6.81 -0.88
CA ILE A 149 -15.95 -6.59 -0.51
C ILE A 149 -15.52 -5.26 -1.12
N CYS A 150 -15.24 -4.29 -0.26
CA CYS A 150 -14.71 -3.00 -0.65
C CYS A 150 -13.20 -3.07 -0.88
N ILE A 151 -12.67 -2.22 -1.77
CA ILE A 151 -11.22 -2.11 -1.98
C ILE A 151 -10.56 -1.81 -0.63
N LEU A 152 -9.61 -2.65 -0.23
CA LEU A 152 -8.92 -2.53 1.05
C LEU A 152 -8.05 -1.26 1.07
N LEU A 153 -8.27 -0.45 2.11
CA LEU A 153 -7.43 0.69 2.43
C LEU A 153 -6.08 0.24 2.99
N THR A 154 -5.08 1.12 2.98
CA THR A 154 -3.87 0.89 3.80
C THR A 154 -4.24 0.86 5.29
N GLU A 155 -3.42 0.21 6.11
CA GLU A 155 -3.72 -0.01 7.54
C GLU A 155 -4.04 1.29 8.29
N LEU A 156 -3.31 2.37 8.02
CA LEU A 156 -3.56 3.68 8.63
C LEU A 156 -4.90 4.29 8.26
N LEU A 157 -5.24 4.21 6.98
CA LEU A 157 -6.49 4.74 6.45
C LEU A 157 -7.68 3.99 7.03
N LEU A 158 -7.53 2.67 7.21
CA LEU A 158 -8.53 1.82 7.85
C LEU A 158 -8.77 2.23 9.32
N ILE A 159 -7.72 2.39 10.11
CA ILE A 159 -7.83 2.80 11.52
C ILE A 159 -8.53 4.16 11.63
N LYS A 160 -8.14 5.12 10.79
CA LYS A 160 -8.78 6.45 10.75
C LYS A 160 -10.26 6.36 10.37
N THR A 161 -10.58 5.52 9.39
CA THR A 161 -11.96 5.30 8.93
C THR A 161 -12.81 4.70 10.05
N LEU A 162 -12.29 3.71 10.77
CA LEU A 162 -12.96 3.11 11.92
C LEU A 162 -13.21 4.15 13.02
N ILE A 163 -12.23 4.98 13.35
CA ILE A 163 -12.39 6.02 14.37
C ILE A 163 -13.48 7.02 13.96
N ILE A 164 -13.49 7.50 12.71
CA ILE A 164 -14.53 8.41 12.22
C ILE A 164 -15.91 7.72 12.21
N PHE A 165 -15.96 6.45 11.83
CA PHE A 165 -17.20 5.67 11.79
C PHE A 165 -17.83 5.53 13.19
N PHE A 166 -17.04 5.20 14.21
CA PHE A 166 -17.53 5.09 15.58
C PHE A 166 -17.71 6.45 16.27
N PHE A 167 -16.99 7.48 15.83
CA PHE A 167 -16.99 8.80 16.47
C PHE A 167 -17.13 9.94 15.44
N PRO A 168 -18.31 10.08 14.79
CA PRO A 168 -18.51 10.97 13.63
C PRO A 168 -18.40 12.47 13.95
N PHE A 169 -18.44 12.84 15.24
CA PHE A 169 -18.34 14.24 15.68
C PHE A 169 -16.90 14.76 15.75
N PHE A 170 -15.90 13.90 15.55
CA PHE A 170 -14.49 14.30 15.57
C PHE A 170 -13.90 14.29 14.16
N TRP A 171 -14.07 15.40 13.43
CA TRP A 171 -13.44 15.59 12.12
C TRP A 171 -11.92 15.83 12.24
N CYS A 172 -11.47 16.44 13.33
CA CYS A 172 -10.07 16.79 13.58
C CYS A 172 -9.35 15.78 14.49
N VAL A 173 -9.51 14.48 14.26
CA VAL A 173 -8.76 13.47 15.03
C VAL A 173 -7.35 13.29 14.46
N LEU A 174 -6.35 13.48 15.32
CA LEU A 174 -4.99 13.01 15.11
C LEU A 174 -4.91 11.53 15.51
N VAL A 175 -4.45 10.68 14.60
CA VAL A 175 -4.31 9.24 14.85
C VAL A 175 -2.83 8.89 14.90
N LEU A 176 -2.37 8.41 16.06
CA LEU A 176 -1.02 7.87 16.26
C LEU A 176 -1.10 6.34 16.33
N ASN A 177 -0.49 5.68 15.35
CA ASN A 177 -0.31 4.23 15.34
C ASN A 177 1.15 3.91 15.68
N ILE A 178 1.36 3.16 16.77
CA ILE A 178 2.68 2.64 17.16
C ILE A 178 2.59 1.11 17.15
N SER A 179 3.37 0.51 16.27
CA SER A 179 3.58 -0.93 16.14
C SER A 179 5.08 -1.18 16.01
N THR A 180 5.56 -2.04 15.10
CA THR A 180 7.01 -2.15 14.80
C THR A 180 7.61 -0.78 14.45
N SER A 181 6.93 -0.04 13.57
CA SER A 181 7.19 1.36 13.23
C SER A 181 6.16 2.30 13.89
N ALA A 182 6.27 3.60 13.67
CA ALA A 182 5.28 4.57 14.14
C ALA A 182 4.79 5.45 13.00
N GLN A 183 3.51 5.82 13.04
CA GLN A 183 2.87 6.62 12.03
C GLN A 183 1.84 7.57 12.67
N LEU A 184 1.82 8.82 12.22
CA LEU A 184 0.95 9.87 12.71
C LEU A 184 0.18 10.48 11.56
N THR A 185 -1.15 10.55 11.70
CA THR A 185 -2.03 10.95 10.60
C THR A 185 -3.10 11.94 11.04
N ILE A 186 -3.33 12.98 10.23
CA ILE A 186 -4.40 13.97 10.43
C ILE A 186 -5.12 14.28 9.12
N SER A 187 -6.43 14.57 9.21
CA SER A 187 -7.22 15.02 8.06
C SER A 187 -6.83 16.43 7.65
N MET A 188 -6.65 16.65 6.34
CA MET A 188 -6.45 17.98 5.79
C MET A 188 -7.78 18.73 5.68
N PRO A 189 -7.78 20.08 5.68
CA PRO A 189 -8.98 20.87 5.48
C PRO A 189 -9.66 20.54 4.14
N LEU A 190 -10.99 20.71 4.09
CA LEU A 190 -11.76 20.53 2.87
C LEU A 190 -11.20 21.39 1.73
N GLY A 191 -11.03 20.78 0.54
CA GLY A 191 -10.49 21.45 -0.63
C GLY A 191 -8.96 21.58 -0.63
N PHE A 192 -8.27 21.08 0.40
CA PHE A 192 -6.82 20.98 0.37
C PHE A 192 -6.34 20.18 -0.85
N GLN A 193 -5.29 20.67 -1.48
CA GLN A 193 -4.55 19.94 -2.50
C GLN A 193 -3.09 19.87 -2.05
N PRO A 194 -2.41 18.72 -2.26
CA PRO A 194 -0.99 18.62 -1.96
C PRO A 194 -0.17 19.60 -2.82
N PRO A 195 1.15 19.75 -2.58
CA PRO A 195 2.05 20.40 -3.54
C PRO A 195 2.04 19.73 -4.93
N GLU A 196 2.50 20.39 -5.98
CA GLU A 196 2.60 19.77 -7.31
C GLU A 196 3.86 18.92 -7.49
N ALA A 197 4.95 19.34 -6.86
CA ALA A 197 6.23 18.66 -6.89
C ALA A 197 6.48 17.90 -5.58
N PRO A 198 7.24 16.80 -5.62
CA PRO A 198 7.64 16.10 -4.41
C PRO A 198 8.69 16.92 -3.65
N ASP A 199 8.60 16.89 -2.31
CA ASP A 199 9.60 17.46 -1.42
C ASP A 199 10.26 16.32 -0.62
N PRO A 200 11.48 15.89 -1.01
CA PRO A 200 12.22 14.84 -0.29
C PRO A 200 12.64 15.23 1.13
N SER A 201 12.65 16.53 1.46
CA SER A 201 13.03 17.04 2.78
C SER A 201 11.85 17.11 3.75
N SER A 202 10.62 17.01 3.25
CA SER A 202 9.42 17.02 4.08
C SER A 202 9.30 15.74 4.91
N ALA A 203 9.12 15.89 6.22
CA ALA A 203 8.75 14.80 7.12
C ALA A 203 7.27 14.36 6.97
N VAL A 204 6.48 15.11 6.19
CA VAL A 204 5.05 14.90 5.99
C VAL A 204 4.78 14.56 4.53
N THR A 205 4.04 13.49 4.31
CA THR A 205 3.52 13.09 3.00
C THR A 205 2.01 13.14 3.01
N TYR A 206 1.40 13.50 1.89
CA TYR A 206 -0.05 13.58 1.76
C TYR A 206 -0.58 12.38 0.99
N PHE A 207 -1.61 11.71 1.51
CA PHE A 207 -2.25 10.58 0.83
C PHE A 207 -3.71 10.88 0.55
N PRO A 208 -4.24 10.48 -0.61
CA PRO A 208 -5.66 10.66 -0.90
C PRO A 208 -6.52 9.91 0.12
N TYR A 209 -7.66 10.50 0.46
CA TYR A 209 -8.68 9.96 1.35
C TYR A 209 -10.03 9.95 0.66
N PHE A 210 -11.05 9.46 1.37
CA PHE A 210 -12.42 9.44 0.87
C PHE A 210 -12.91 10.83 0.45
N ASN A 211 -13.84 10.86 -0.50
CA ASN A 211 -14.48 12.09 -1.00
C ASN A 211 -13.52 13.12 -1.61
N GLY A 212 -12.31 12.71 -2.00
CA GLY A 212 -11.31 13.62 -2.56
C GLY A 212 -10.55 14.43 -1.52
N ASP A 213 -10.73 14.13 -0.23
CA ASP A 213 -9.93 14.69 0.85
C ASP A 213 -8.51 14.10 0.84
N TYR A 214 -7.65 14.66 1.68
CA TYR A 214 -6.29 14.17 1.89
C TYR A 214 -6.00 13.99 3.38
N LEU A 215 -5.11 13.05 3.69
CA LEU A 215 -4.49 12.93 4.99
C LEU A 215 -3.04 13.38 4.92
N ALA A 216 -2.60 14.16 5.89
CA ALA A 216 -1.18 14.34 6.16
C ALA A 216 -0.70 13.17 7.03
N VAL A 217 0.39 12.54 6.60
CA VAL A 217 1.00 11.37 7.25
C VAL A 217 2.47 11.67 7.51
N ALA A 218 2.88 11.55 8.77
CA ALA A 218 4.28 11.46 9.16
C ALA A 218 4.57 10.02 9.56
N ALA A 219 5.64 9.43 9.03
CA ALA A 219 6.01 8.05 9.29
C ALA A 219 7.43 7.96 9.85
N SER A 220 7.65 7.02 10.75
CA SER A 220 8.92 6.73 11.40
C SER A 220 9.19 5.24 11.33
N LEU A 221 10.38 4.86 10.82
CA LEU A 221 10.89 3.49 10.91
C LEU A 221 11.15 3.06 12.36
N ASN A 222 11.20 4.03 13.27
CA ASN A 222 11.40 3.83 14.70
C ASN A 222 10.05 3.92 15.42
N GLY A 223 9.61 2.80 15.98
CA GLY A 223 8.43 2.71 16.83
C GLY A 223 8.68 1.72 17.96
N GLY A 224 7.83 0.71 18.05
CA GLY A 224 7.96 -0.38 19.00
C GLY A 224 9.24 -1.22 18.81
N ASN A 225 9.87 -1.22 17.64
CA ASN A 225 11.16 -1.90 17.44
C ASN A 225 12.29 -1.32 18.30
N VAL A 226 12.36 0.02 18.42
CA VAL A 226 13.34 0.70 19.27
C VAL A 226 13.02 0.46 20.74
N LEU A 227 11.73 0.52 21.12
CA LEU A 227 11.30 0.22 22.48
C LEU A 227 11.61 -1.23 22.87
N ALA A 228 11.35 -2.19 22.00
CA ALA A 228 11.66 -3.60 22.22
C ALA A 228 13.17 -3.83 22.40
N THR A 229 14.00 -3.16 21.59
CA THR A 229 15.46 -3.21 21.73
C THR A 229 15.91 -2.66 23.07
N PHE A 230 15.36 -1.51 23.48
CA PHE A 230 15.66 -0.89 24.77
C PHE A 230 15.27 -1.79 25.95
N VAL A 231 14.04 -2.32 25.95
CA VAL A 231 13.56 -3.23 26.99
C VAL A 231 14.41 -4.50 27.06
N GLY A 232 14.78 -5.07 25.92
CA GLY A 232 15.65 -6.24 25.85
C GLY A 232 17.03 -5.98 26.47
N MET A 233 17.64 -4.83 26.16
CA MET A 233 18.91 -4.41 26.74
C MET A 233 18.83 -4.25 28.26
N VAL A 234 17.80 -3.57 28.77
CA VAL A 234 17.61 -3.39 30.23
C VAL A 234 17.40 -4.73 30.93
N ALA A 235 16.59 -5.62 30.34
CA ALA A 235 16.35 -6.95 30.89
C ALA A 235 17.64 -7.79 30.94
N GLN A 236 18.49 -7.70 29.92
CA GLN A 236 19.79 -8.36 29.89
C GLN A 236 20.72 -7.84 31.00
N TRP A 237 20.85 -6.52 31.15
CA TRP A 237 21.67 -5.94 32.22
C TRP A 237 21.18 -6.30 33.61
N ALA A 238 19.86 -6.37 33.83
CA ALA A 238 19.31 -6.80 35.10
C ALA A 238 19.67 -8.26 35.45
N GLN A 239 19.90 -9.13 34.46
CA GLN A 239 20.37 -10.50 34.67
C GLN A 239 21.88 -10.58 34.90
N GLU A 240 22.66 -9.71 34.26
CA GLU A 240 24.14 -9.73 34.35
C GLU A 240 24.66 -9.03 35.62
N LEU A 241 23.96 -8.00 36.09
CA LEU A 241 24.38 -7.14 37.22
C LEU A 241 23.65 -7.44 38.54
N GLY A 242 22.65 -8.33 38.51
CA GLY A 242 21.81 -8.71 39.65
C GLY A 242 22.14 -10.08 40.21
#